data_AF-A0A7S7RMC4-F1
#
_entry.id   AF-A0A7S7RMC4-F1
#
_cell.length_a   1.000
_cell.length_b   1.000
_cell.length_c   1.000
_cell.angle_alpha   90.00
_cell.angle_beta   90.00
_cell.angle_gamma   90.00
#
_symmetry.space_group_name_H-M   'P 1'
#
loop_
_entity.id
_entity.type
_entity.pdbx_description
1 polymer ?
#
loop_
_entity_poly.entity_id
_entity_poly.type
_entity_poly.pdbx_seq_one_letter_code
_entity_poly.pdbx_strand_id
1 'polypeptide(L)'
;MSFLPSTLNSFWLWREVSSKLGVSNPAYKYWKNTPNLKLNNKYLFVQKNTLPPKHEHVEKILTDLSGFLPIKYASDRLHVNEHIFSYDKMRLNKEFEYKFVEDVKFVNIKKFFTEFGIKVSKNSIIQLGKIKDLDFSAECTFYNLKNDYGIVVYE
;
A
#
# COMPACT_ATOMS: atom_id res chain seq x y z
N MET A 1 11.30 7.84 15.15
CA MET A 1 11.25 6.91 14.01
C MET A 1 10.06 7.28 13.13
N SER A 2 10.23 7.44 11.82
CA SER A 2 9.11 7.72 10.90
C SER A 2 8.18 6.51 10.83
N PHE A 3 6.89 6.70 11.09
CA PHE A 3 5.88 5.66 10.97
C PHE A 3 5.55 5.44 9.48
N LEU A 4 6.48 4.80 8.76
CA LEU A 4 6.29 4.51 7.35
C LEU A 4 5.24 3.41 7.17
N PRO A 5 4.38 3.49 6.13
CA PRO A 5 3.38 2.47 5.86
C PRO A 5 4.05 1.10 5.67
N SER A 6 3.84 0.23 6.65
CA SER A 6 4.42 -1.14 6.72
C SER A 6 3.33 -2.20 6.87
N THR A 7 2.08 -1.81 6.59
CA THR A 7 0.87 -2.59 6.82
C THR A 7 0.93 -3.98 6.20
N LEU A 8 1.56 -4.13 5.03
CA LEU A 8 1.62 -5.40 4.30
C LEU A 8 2.91 -6.21 4.47
N ASN A 9 3.85 -5.76 5.32
CA ASN A 9 5.13 -6.47 5.51
C ASN A 9 4.94 -7.91 6.00
N SER A 10 3.92 -8.15 6.82
CA SER A 10 3.62 -9.45 7.42
C SER A 10 2.40 -10.13 6.78
N PHE A 11 2.03 -9.73 5.55
CA PHE A 11 0.83 -10.25 4.89
C PHE A 11 1.07 -10.69 3.45
N TRP A 12 0.33 -11.71 3.02
CA TRP A 12 0.22 -12.16 1.63
C TRP A 12 -1.13 -11.71 1.05
N LEU A 13 -1.17 -11.44 -0.26
CA LEU A 13 -2.43 -11.17 -0.96
C LEU A 13 -3.26 -12.46 -1.03
N TRP A 14 -4.46 -12.47 -0.43
CA TRP A 14 -5.31 -13.65 -0.42
C TRP A 14 -5.65 -14.16 -1.82
N ARG A 15 -5.86 -13.24 -2.77
CA ARG A 15 -6.18 -13.61 -4.15
C ARG A 15 -5.10 -14.46 -4.80
N GLU A 16 -3.83 -14.07 -4.61
CA GLU A 16 -2.67 -14.83 -5.07
C GLU A 16 -2.62 -16.20 -4.35
N VAL A 17 -2.78 -16.21 -3.02
CA VAL A 17 -2.81 -17.45 -2.24
C VAL A 17 -3.88 -18.41 -2.75
N SER A 18 -5.12 -17.93 -2.95
CA SER A 18 -6.23 -18.76 -3.42
C SER A 18 -6.01 -19.29 -4.83
N SER A 19 -5.42 -18.47 -5.71
CA SER A 19 -5.10 -18.81 -7.09
C SER A 19 -4.05 -19.94 -7.15
N LYS A 20 -2.96 -19.79 -6.38
CA LYS A 20 -1.89 -20.80 -6.32
C LYS A 20 -2.32 -22.12 -5.66
N LEU A 21 -3.22 -22.05 -4.68
CA LEU A 21 -3.73 -23.23 -3.99
C LEU A 21 -4.92 -23.90 -4.70
N GLY A 22 -5.53 -23.24 -5.68
CA GLY A 22 -6.76 -23.73 -6.31
C GLY A 22 -7.94 -23.83 -5.35
N VAL A 23 -7.99 -22.98 -4.32
CA VAL A 23 -9.06 -22.98 -3.31
C VAL A 23 -10.09 -21.89 -3.59
N SER A 24 -11.31 -22.11 -3.10
CA SER A 24 -12.39 -21.13 -3.23
C SER A 24 -12.09 -19.85 -2.44
N ASN A 25 -12.61 -18.71 -2.91
CA ASN A 25 -12.39 -17.42 -2.24
C ASN A 25 -12.78 -17.39 -0.75
N PRO A 26 -13.83 -18.06 -0.23
CA PRO A 26 -14.11 -18.06 1.21
C PRO A 26 -13.23 -19.00 2.04
N ALA A 27 -12.29 -19.76 1.44
CA ALA A 27 -11.51 -20.78 2.14
C ALA A 27 -10.73 -20.25 3.36
N TYR A 28 -10.19 -19.03 3.28
CA TYR A 28 -9.48 -18.38 4.39
C TYR A 28 -10.32 -18.28 5.67
N LYS A 29 -11.65 -18.20 5.57
CA LYS A 29 -12.55 -18.09 6.74
C LYS A 29 -12.51 -19.31 7.63
N TYR A 30 -12.13 -20.47 7.08
CA TYR A 30 -12.06 -21.72 7.82
C TYR A 30 -10.70 -21.93 8.49
N TRP A 31 -9.71 -21.09 8.21
CA TRP A 31 -8.37 -21.19 8.78
C TRP A 31 -8.30 -20.40 10.10
N LYS A 32 -8.68 -21.07 11.20
CA LYS A 32 -8.77 -20.47 12.54
C LYS A 32 -7.47 -19.80 13.01
N ASN A 33 -6.32 -20.32 12.61
CA ASN A 33 -5.00 -19.85 13.03
C ASN A 33 -4.35 -18.89 12.03
N THR A 34 -5.08 -18.46 11.00
CA THR A 34 -4.58 -17.54 9.96
C THR A 34 -5.33 -16.21 10.06
N PRO A 35 -4.80 -15.22 10.80
CA PRO A 35 -5.37 -13.88 10.83
C PRO A 35 -5.44 -13.29 9.43
N ASN A 36 -6.51 -12.56 9.15
CA ASN A 36 -6.72 -11.88 7.89
C ASN A 36 -6.89 -10.37 8.10
N LEU A 37 -6.49 -9.61 7.10
CA LEU A 37 -6.59 -8.16 7.06
C LEU A 37 -7.38 -7.78 5.81
N LYS A 38 -8.42 -6.95 5.99
CA LYS A 38 -9.21 -6.41 4.89
C LYS A 38 -8.95 -4.91 4.74
N LEU A 39 -8.43 -4.49 3.60
CA LEU A 39 -8.20 -3.08 3.27
C LEU A 39 -9.27 -2.58 2.29
N ASN A 40 -9.86 -1.41 2.59
CA ASN A 40 -10.91 -0.76 1.78
C ASN A 40 -12.10 -1.67 1.42
N ASN A 41 -12.43 -2.65 2.26
CA ASN A 41 -13.44 -3.67 1.98
C ASN A 41 -13.26 -4.46 0.66
N LYS A 42 -12.13 -4.30 -0.03
CA LYS A 42 -11.87 -4.85 -1.36
C LYS A 42 -10.69 -5.82 -1.35
N TYR A 43 -9.59 -5.45 -0.70
CA TYR A 43 -8.36 -6.22 -0.71
C TYR A 43 -8.30 -7.07 0.54
N LEU A 44 -8.16 -8.39 0.36
CA LEU A 44 -8.04 -9.33 1.45
C LEU A 44 -6.60 -9.86 1.51
N PHE A 45 -6.08 -9.93 2.72
CA PHE A 45 -4.74 -10.40 2.99
C PHE A 45 -4.76 -11.43 4.12
N VAL A 46 -3.79 -12.34 4.11
CA VAL A 46 -3.59 -13.35 5.17
C VAL A 46 -2.18 -13.22 5.74
N GLN A 47 -2.03 -13.44 7.03
CA GLN A 47 -0.75 -13.24 7.70
C GLN A 47 0.28 -14.29 7.25
N LYS A 48 1.53 -13.85 7.02
CA LYS A 48 2.66 -14.74 6.65
C LYS A 48 2.95 -15.75 7.77
N ASN A 49 3.47 -16.93 7.41
CA ASN A 49 3.81 -18.02 8.32
C ASN A 49 2.64 -18.52 9.19
N THR A 50 1.41 -18.25 8.78
CA THR A 50 0.21 -18.72 9.49
C THR A 50 -0.69 -19.56 8.60
N LEU A 51 -0.27 -19.89 7.38
CA LEU A 51 -0.99 -20.81 6.52
C LEU A 51 -1.02 -22.21 7.14
N PRO A 52 -2.06 -23.03 6.87
CA PRO A 52 -2.08 -24.42 7.31
C PRO A 52 -0.82 -25.18 6.83
N PRO A 53 -0.28 -26.14 7.61
CA PRO A 53 0.97 -26.84 7.26
C PRO A 53 0.97 -27.48 5.86
N LYS A 54 -0.20 -27.95 5.40
CA LYS A 54 -0.40 -28.49 4.04
C LYS A 54 -0.05 -27.48 2.93
N HIS A 55 -0.15 -26.18 3.21
CA HIS A 55 -0.06 -25.09 2.24
C HIS A 55 1.20 -24.22 2.40
N GLU A 56 2.05 -24.50 3.39
CA GLU A 56 3.28 -23.74 3.67
C GLU A 56 4.23 -23.67 2.46
N HIS A 57 4.24 -24.70 1.63
CA HIS A 57 5.04 -24.74 0.40
C HIS A 57 4.75 -23.58 -0.56
N VAL A 58 3.54 -23.01 -0.54
CA VAL A 58 3.18 -21.88 -1.40
C VAL A 58 3.81 -20.58 -0.93
N GLU A 59 4.12 -20.42 0.36
CA GLU A 59 4.68 -19.15 0.86
C GLU A 59 5.98 -18.74 0.18
N LYS A 60 6.77 -19.73 -0.28
CA LYS A 60 8.05 -19.49 -0.99
C LYS A 60 7.88 -18.89 -2.38
N ILE A 61 6.70 -19.01 -2.99
CA ILE A 61 6.41 -18.55 -4.35
C ILE A 61 5.47 -17.34 -4.37
N LEU A 62 5.00 -16.88 -3.21
CA LEU A 62 4.14 -15.71 -3.09
C LEU A 62 4.94 -14.43 -3.25
N THR A 63 4.28 -13.40 -3.78
CA THR A 63 4.91 -12.13 -4.04
C THR A 63 5.05 -11.33 -2.75
N ASP A 64 6.28 -10.90 -2.42
CA ASP A 64 6.49 -9.98 -1.29
C ASP A 64 5.94 -8.58 -1.58
N LEU A 65 5.07 -8.12 -0.69
CA LEU A 65 4.38 -6.84 -0.72
C LEU A 65 4.88 -5.88 0.38
N SER A 66 6.05 -6.16 0.96
CA SER A 66 6.66 -5.28 1.96
C SER A 66 6.89 -3.87 1.41
N GLY A 67 6.31 -2.87 2.08
CA GLY A 67 6.35 -1.46 1.64
C GLY A 67 5.39 -1.09 0.51
N PHE A 68 4.69 -2.07 -0.08
CA PHE A 68 3.67 -1.86 -1.10
C PHE A 68 2.29 -1.69 -0.49
N LEU A 69 1.42 -0.93 -1.16
CA LEU A 69 -0.01 -0.81 -0.86
C LEU A 69 -0.83 -0.88 -2.16
N PRO A 70 -2.05 -1.44 -2.14
CA PRO A 70 -2.96 -1.35 -3.27
C PRO A 70 -3.23 0.11 -3.64
N ILE A 71 -3.26 0.44 -4.94
CA ILE A 71 -3.35 1.84 -5.40
C ILE A 71 -4.54 2.60 -4.81
N LYS A 72 -5.72 1.96 -4.71
CA LYS A 72 -6.91 2.58 -4.12
C LYS A 72 -6.76 2.84 -2.62
N TYR A 73 -6.11 1.92 -1.91
CA TYR A 73 -5.84 2.11 -0.48
C TYR A 73 -4.80 3.21 -0.25
N ALA A 74 -3.75 3.24 -1.08
CA ALA A 74 -2.75 4.30 -1.04
C ALA A 74 -3.34 5.68 -1.37
N SER A 75 -4.22 5.77 -2.37
CA SER A 75 -4.87 7.03 -2.75
C SER A 75 -5.74 7.59 -1.62
N ASP A 76 -6.51 6.72 -0.98
CA ASP A 76 -7.38 7.13 0.13
C ASP A 76 -6.54 7.55 1.35
N ARG A 77 -5.41 6.88 1.61
CA ARG A 77 -4.48 7.26 2.70
C ARG A 77 -3.74 8.57 2.46
N LEU A 78 -3.44 8.90 1.21
CA LEU A 78 -2.72 10.10 0.81
C LEU A 78 -3.66 11.26 0.41
N HIS A 79 -4.97 11.10 0.60
CA HIS A 79 -6.00 12.07 0.23
C HIS A 79 -5.85 12.58 -1.20
N VAL A 80 -5.59 11.66 -2.13
CA VAL A 80 -5.30 11.98 -3.52
C VAL A 80 -6.14 11.16 -4.48
N ASN A 81 -6.32 11.66 -5.69
CA ASN A 81 -7.02 10.92 -6.73
C ASN A 81 -6.20 9.69 -7.18
N GLU A 82 -6.85 8.52 -7.25
CA GLU A 82 -6.27 7.25 -7.71
C GLU A 82 -5.61 7.36 -9.11
N HIS A 83 -6.07 8.28 -9.95
CA HIS A 83 -5.47 8.53 -11.28
C HIS A 83 -3.98 8.85 -11.22
N ILE A 84 -3.44 9.37 -10.10
CA ILE A 84 -2.00 9.55 -9.94
C ILE A 84 -1.26 8.21 -10.07
N PHE A 85 -1.85 7.12 -9.59
CA PHE A 85 -1.27 5.79 -9.64
C PHE A 85 -1.68 4.98 -10.88
N SER A 86 -2.85 5.26 -11.44
CA SER A 86 -3.41 4.51 -12.56
C SER A 86 -3.05 5.04 -13.94
N TYR A 87 -2.78 6.34 -14.07
CA TYR A 87 -2.62 6.99 -15.37
C TYR A 87 -1.17 7.35 -15.69
N ASP A 88 -0.58 6.64 -16.64
CA ASP A 88 0.85 6.75 -17.01
C ASP A 88 1.23 8.12 -17.58
N LYS A 89 0.26 8.94 -18.01
CA LYS A 89 0.52 10.32 -18.44
C LYS A 89 0.74 11.29 -17.27
N MET A 90 0.39 10.91 -16.04
CA MET A 90 0.66 11.74 -14.87
C MET A 90 2.16 11.76 -14.62
N ARG A 91 2.75 12.95 -14.48
CA ARG A 91 4.20 13.09 -14.31
C ARG A 91 4.71 12.38 -13.06
N LEU A 92 3.97 12.50 -11.96
CA LEU A 92 4.31 11.87 -10.69
C LEU A 92 4.19 10.33 -10.72
N ASN A 93 3.39 9.76 -11.64
CA ASN A 93 3.25 8.31 -11.79
C ASN A 93 4.61 7.64 -11.98
N LYS A 94 5.48 8.25 -12.77
CA LYS A 94 6.81 7.72 -13.11
C LYS A 94 7.80 7.71 -11.94
N GLU A 95 7.53 8.46 -10.88
CA GLU A 95 8.38 8.49 -9.67
C GLU A 95 8.02 7.35 -8.70
N PHE A 96 6.92 6.64 -8.93
CA PHE A 96 6.52 5.52 -8.08
C PHE A 96 6.98 4.19 -8.67
N GLU A 97 7.41 3.28 -7.78
CA GLU A 97 7.60 1.88 -8.13
C GLU A 97 6.25 1.13 -8.00
N TYR A 98 5.86 0.43 -9.06
CA TYR A 98 4.65 -0.38 -9.09
C TYR A 98 4.96 -1.87 -9.17
N LYS A 99 4.04 -2.66 -8.63
CA LYS A 99 4.03 -4.11 -8.78
C LYS A 99 2.61 -4.56 -9.11
N PHE A 100 2.48 -5.56 -9.97
CA PHE A 100 1.19 -6.16 -10.29
C PHE A 100 1.17 -7.60 -9.78
N VAL A 101 0.17 -7.94 -8.99
CA VAL A 101 -0.01 -9.29 -8.44
C VAL A 101 -1.44 -9.72 -8.70
N GLU A 102 -1.60 -10.82 -9.42
CA GLU A 102 -2.88 -11.24 -10.01
C GLU A 102 -3.49 -10.13 -10.87
N ASP A 103 -4.53 -9.44 -10.40
CA ASP A 103 -5.19 -8.32 -11.07
C ASP A 103 -5.15 -7.01 -10.24
N VAL A 104 -4.29 -6.96 -9.22
CA VAL A 104 -4.18 -5.82 -8.30
C VAL A 104 -2.88 -5.08 -8.57
N LYS A 105 -3.00 -3.78 -8.87
CA LYS A 105 -1.86 -2.86 -8.95
C LYS A 105 -1.50 -2.37 -7.54
N PHE A 106 -0.23 -2.51 -7.19
CA PHE A 106 0.37 -2.05 -5.95
C PHE A 106 1.39 -0.95 -6.22
N VAL A 107 1.53 -0.03 -5.28
CA VAL A 107 2.50 1.07 -5.31
C VAL A 107 3.40 1.03 -4.06
N ASN A 108 4.70 1.21 -4.25
CA ASN A 108 5.68 1.20 -3.17
C ASN A 108 5.75 2.55 -2.45
N ILE A 109 4.83 2.75 -1.50
CA ILE A 109 4.77 3.99 -0.73
C ILE A 109 5.98 4.11 0.21
N LYS A 110 6.45 3.01 0.79
CA LYS A 110 7.60 3.06 1.71
C LYS A 110 8.85 3.59 1.01
N LYS A 111 9.16 3.07 -0.19
CA LYS A 111 10.31 3.51 -0.98
C LYS A 111 10.17 4.98 -1.36
N PHE A 112 9.01 5.38 -1.86
CA PHE A 112 8.73 6.77 -2.21
C PHE A 112 8.97 7.72 -1.02
N PHE A 113 8.43 7.43 0.16
CA PHE A 113 8.64 8.26 1.34
C PHE A 113 10.12 8.31 1.77
N THR A 114 10.83 7.20 1.62
CA THR A 114 12.26 7.11 1.96
C THR A 114 13.12 7.93 1.00
N GLU A 115 12.86 7.83 -0.31
CA GLU A 115 13.60 8.55 -1.36
C GLU A 115 13.42 10.07 -1.26
N PHE A 116 12.22 10.53 -0.93
CA PHE A 116 11.92 11.94 -0.74
C PHE A 116 12.16 12.44 0.70
N GLY A 117 12.71 11.59 1.58
CA GLY A 117 13.04 11.96 2.96
C GLY A 117 11.82 12.36 3.82
N ILE A 118 10.63 11.88 3.46
CA ILE A 118 9.36 12.25 4.08
C ILE A 118 9.23 11.55 5.43
N LYS A 119 9.16 12.34 6.50
CA LYS A 119 8.93 11.85 7.85
C LYS A 119 7.47 12.04 8.22
N VAL A 120 6.88 10.96 8.73
CA VAL A 120 5.49 10.91 9.16
C VAL A 120 5.46 10.43 10.60
N SER A 121 4.70 11.11 11.45
CA SER A 121 4.46 10.67 12.83
C SER A 121 3.32 9.65 12.88
N LYS A 122 3.12 9.01 14.03
CA LYS A 122 2.02 8.06 14.19
C LYS A 122 0.71 8.85 14.24
N ASN A 123 -0.22 8.54 13.35
CA ASN A 123 -1.54 9.18 13.17
C ASN A 123 -1.56 10.51 12.39
N SER A 124 -0.43 10.94 11.77
CA SER A 124 -0.46 12.10 10.89
C SER A 124 -1.46 11.92 9.74
N ILE A 125 -2.10 13.02 9.35
CA ILE A 125 -2.84 13.09 8.10
C ILE A 125 -1.86 13.49 7.01
N ILE A 126 -1.92 12.81 5.86
CA ILE A 126 -1.03 13.08 4.73
C ILE A 126 -1.88 13.46 3.53
N GLN A 127 -1.50 14.53 2.86
CA GLN A 127 -2.10 14.96 1.61
C GLN A 127 -1.03 15.07 0.53
N LEU A 128 -1.21 14.34 -0.57
CA LEU A 128 -0.42 14.43 -1.79
C LEU A 128 -1.23 15.17 -2.86
N GLY A 129 -0.64 16.19 -3.48
CA GLY A 129 -1.35 16.99 -4.47
C GLY A 129 -0.43 17.89 -5.27
N LYS A 130 -1.01 18.66 -6.18
CA LYS A 130 -0.29 19.79 -6.78
C LYS A 130 -0.15 20.88 -5.73
N ILE A 131 0.97 21.60 -5.70
CA ILE A 131 1.27 22.61 -4.69
C ILE A 131 0.15 23.66 -4.56
N LYS A 132 -0.45 24.04 -5.69
CA LYS A 132 -1.58 24.99 -5.73
C LYS A 132 -2.89 24.50 -5.12
N ASP A 133 -3.05 23.18 -4.97
CA ASP A 133 -4.26 22.52 -4.48
C ASP A 133 -4.03 21.94 -3.07
N LEU A 134 -2.87 22.21 -2.45
CA LEU A 134 -2.54 21.78 -1.09
C LEU A 134 -2.99 22.84 -0.09
N ASP A 135 -3.63 22.38 0.98
CA ASP A 135 -3.96 23.23 2.11
C ASP A 135 -2.76 23.32 3.04
N PHE A 136 -2.48 24.52 3.55
CA PHE A 136 -1.40 24.75 4.51
C PHE A 136 -2.02 25.19 5.83
N SER A 137 -1.67 24.48 6.91
CA SER A 137 -2.01 24.88 8.28
C SER A 137 -0.74 25.27 9.03
N ALA A 138 -0.89 25.91 10.19
CA ALA A 138 0.25 26.30 11.04
C ALA A 138 1.03 25.08 11.57
N GLU A 139 0.37 23.93 11.70
CA GLU A 139 0.93 22.67 12.22
C GLU A 139 1.05 21.63 11.10
N CYS A 140 1.76 22.00 10.03
CA CYS A 140 2.04 21.08 8.94
C CYS A 140 3.51 21.13 8.51
N THR A 141 4.02 19.99 8.06
CA THR A 141 5.31 19.87 7.39
C THR A 141 5.10 19.69 5.89
N PHE A 142 5.63 20.62 5.10
CA PHE A 142 5.59 20.56 3.65
C PHE A 142 6.86 19.94 3.07
N TYR A 143 6.67 19.03 2.11
CA TYR A 143 7.72 18.38 1.34
C TYR A 143 7.51 18.71 -0.14
N ASN A 144 8.46 19.44 -0.72
CA ASN A 144 8.44 19.79 -2.14
C ASN A 144 8.82 18.57 -2.99
N LEU A 145 7.98 18.22 -3.97
CA LEU A 145 8.24 17.16 -4.93
C LEU A 145 8.49 17.77 -6.32
N LYS A 146 8.90 16.93 -7.27
CA LYS A 146 9.08 17.37 -8.67
C LYS A 146 7.73 17.70 -9.32
N ASN A 147 7.78 18.48 -10.41
CA ASN A 147 6.64 18.73 -11.31
C ASN A 147 5.44 19.43 -10.65
N ASP A 148 5.69 20.39 -9.77
CA ASP A 148 4.65 21.16 -9.04
C ASP A 148 3.77 20.30 -8.13
N TYR A 149 4.27 19.13 -7.71
CA TYR A 149 3.65 18.31 -6.68
C TYR A 149 4.29 18.57 -5.32
N GLY A 150 3.53 18.30 -4.26
CA GLY A 150 4.02 18.37 -2.90
C GLY A 150 3.27 17.42 -1.99
N ILE A 151 3.88 17.13 -0.84
CA ILE A 151 3.22 16.42 0.26
C ILE A 151 3.13 17.35 1.45
N VAL A 152 1.95 17.40 2.05
CA VAL A 152 1.73 18.01 3.36
C VAL A 152 1.49 16.89 4.37
N VAL A 153 2.22 16.94 5.47
CA VAL A 153 2.00 16.07 6.63
C VAL A 153 1.47 16.97 7.74
N TYR A 154 0.23 16.74 8.15
CA TYR A 154 -0.40 17.41 9.28
C TYR A 154 -0.14 16.58 10.54
N GLU A 155 0.35 17.23 11.59
CA GLU A 155 0.67 16.56 12.87
C GLU A 155 -0.57 16.21 13.70
#